data_AF-A0A2V6V0M4-F1
#
_entry.id   AF-A0A2V6V0M4-F1
#
_cell.length_a   1.000
_cell.length_b   1.000
_cell.length_c   1.000
_cell.angle_alpha   90.00
_cell.angle_beta   90.00
_cell.angle_gamma   90.00
#
_symmetry.space_group_name_H-M   'P 1'
#
loop_
_entity.id
_entity.type
_entity.pdbx_description
1 polymer ?
#
loop_
_entity_poly.entity_id
_entity_poly.type
_entity_poly.pdbx_seq_one_letter_code
_entity_poly.pdbx_strand_id
1 'polypeptide(L)'
;MIRDFARLITLSVIMALVVAGAARPAQAFVDDVHGKEWRQLTETVGLSWDQVAQVCPQDGASACVGSVGGIDLTDWVWASDSQTIELFSYFEPDILTSPVVSGQKYFFTATTFMNAFQPTFSMALTYQAAAQAAGWTSSTDPTGVPVAGAVSWGTTSVSIGGQFGVEPMSSPGVALGVFLWRATGLGTGAAYAYDDVGQLASPAGGTAVANVLANEWIGGAPATTDNVTLFQLSSTNPRVTLDILDGSVDAAAGVEPGTHSLVYRICQTGNPDNCDDAMVKVTVKPYVIDAVNDQGSVSPATGGRAVASVLGNDTLGGLRATTATVSLSTTSISPATEGITLNLADGSVDVARGTPIGTYVLAYGICEIANPANCDQATATVTVKENAVTAVNDSVRASSKTGGKVIASVLANDSLAGARATTSNVTLALVSLTPATTGIKLDVTNGSVNVAPKTNSGLYSLVYQICEIASPTNCAQATVTIDLSGGGKGN
;
A
#
# COMPACT_ATOMS: atom_id res chain seq x y z
N MET A 1 -23.20 -44.31 -35.45
CA MET A 1 -22.27 -45.46 -35.60
C MET A 1 -20.87 -45.05 -36.07
N ILE A 2 -20.66 -44.31 -37.17
CA ILE A 2 -19.31 -43.86 -37.60
C ILE A 2 -18.81 -42.61 -36.82
N ARG A 3 -19.71 -41.74 -36.34
CA ARG A 3 -19.35 -40.57 -35.50
C ARG A 3 -18.95 -40.92 -34.06
N ASP A 4 -19.40 -42.07 -33.53
CA ASP A 4 -19.08 -42.52 -32.17
C ASP A 4 -17.73 -43.25 -32.12
N PHE A 5 -17.34 -43.93 -33.21
CA PHE A 5 -16.04 -44.60 -33.33
C PHE A 5 -14.89 -43.59 -33.44
N ALA A 6 -15.10 -42.45 -34.11
CA ALA A 6 -14.09 -41.40 -34.20
C ALA A 6 -13.80 -40.74 -32.82
N ARG A 7 -14.83 -40.49 -32.00
CA ARG A 7 -14.67 -39.95 -30.63
C ARG A 7 -14.02 -40.96 -29.67
N LEU A 8 -14.30 -42.25 -29.80
CA LEU A 8 -13.65 -43.29 -29.01
C LEU A 8 -12.15 -43.38 -29.33
N ILE A 9 -11.76 -43.23 -30.59
CA ILE A 9 -10.35 -43.28 -31.02
C ILE A 9 -9.59 -42.01 -30.62
N THR A 10 -10.20 -40.82 -30.67
CA THR A 10 -9.52 -39.59 -30.22
C THR A 10 -9.35 -39.52 -28.70
N LEU A 11 -10.30 -40.04 -27.90
CA LEU A 11 -10.14 -40.14 -26.44
C LEU A 11 -9.17 -41.26 -26.03
N SER A 12 -9.16 -42.40 -26.73
CA SER A 12 -8.24 -43.51 -26.40
C SER A 12 -6.78 -43.16 -26.70
N VAL A 13 -6.51 -42.30 -27.69
CA VAL A 13 -5.15 -41.83 -28.00
C VAL A 13 -4.66 -40.79 -26.98
N ILE A 14 -5.54 -39.94 -26.43
CA ILE A 14 -5.19 -39.04 -25.32
C ILE A 14 -5.00 -39.84 -24.02
N MET A 15 -5.81 -40.88 -23.78
CA MET A 15 -5.68 -41.75 -22.60
C MET A 15 -4.44 -42.67 -22.66
N ALA A 16 -3.99 -43.06 -23.85
CA ALA A 16 -2.74 -43.81 -24.03
C ALA A 16 -1.48 -42.93 -23.93
N LEU A 17 -1.54 -41.64 -24.33
CA LEU A 17 -0.41 -40.71 -24.15
C LEU A 17 -0.19 -40.29 -22.69
N VAL A 18 -1.22 -40.32 -21.84
CA VAL A 18 -1.08 -40.05 -20.40
C VAL A 18 -0.49 -41.25 -19.63
N VAL A 19 -0.60 -42.47 -20.17
CA VAL A 19 -0.13 -43.70 -19.51
C VAL A 19 1.24 -44.18 -20.03
N ALA A 20 1.69 -43.71 -21.18
CA ALA A 20 3.04 -43.98 -21.68
C ALA A 20 4.03 -42.86 -21.31
N GLY A 21 4.04 -42.47 -20.04
CA GLY A 21 5.26 -41.93 -19.44
C GLY A 21 6.27 -43.08 -19.45
N ALA A 22 7.13 -43.12 -20.48
CA ALA A 22 8.32 -43.96 -20.45
C ALA A 22 8.93 -43.82 -19.06
N ALA A 23 9.12 -44.93 -18.35
CA ALA A 23 9.77 -44.98 -17.06
C ALA A 23 11.07 -44.17 -17.17
N ARG A 24 11.01 -42.91 -16.74
CA ARG A 24 12.19 -42.07 -16.63
C ARG A 24 13.03 -42.75 -15.55
N PRO A 25 14.35 -42.91 -15.74
CA PRO A 25 15.19 -43.33 -14.63
C PRO A 25 14.89 -42.38 -13.46
N ALA A 26 14.71 -42.95 -12.28
CA ALA A 26 14.30 -42.21 -11.09
C ALA A 26 15.22 -41.00 -10.90
N GLN A 27 14.69 -39.80 -11.13
CA GLN A 27 15.28 -38.62 -10.54
C GLN A 27 14.98 -38.76 -9.04
N ALA A 28 15.97 -39.24 -8.27
CA ALA A 28 15.81 -39.52 -6.85
C ALA A 28 15.45 -38.27 -6.03
N PHE A 29 15.62 -37.09 -6.62
CA PHE A 29 15.33 -35.78 -6.04
C PHE A 29 14.78 -34.82 -7.10
N VAL A 30 14.00 -33.83 -6.65
CA VAL A 30 13.43 -32.73 -7.44
C VAL A 30 14.16 -31.45 -7.08
N ASP A 31 14.95 -30.90 -8.01
CA ASP A 31 15.55 -29.57 -7.83
C ASP A 31 14.46 -28.51 -7.99
N ASP A 32 14.29 -27.65 -6.97
CA ASP A 32 13.34 -26.54 -7.04
C ASP A 32 13.91 -25.31 -7.75
N VAL A 33 15.15 -25.38 -8.25
CA VAL A 33 15.91 -24.31 -8.93
C VAL A 33 16.14 -23.07 -8.08
N HIS A 34 15.98 -23.18 -6.76
CA HIS A 34 16.21 -22.10 -5.78
C HIS A 34 17.08 -22.61 -4.61
N GLY A 35 17.98 -23.55 -4.91
CA GLY A 35 18.96 -24.06 -3.96
C GLY A 35 18.47 -25.18 -3.05
N LYS A 36 17.29 -25.79 -3.30
CA LYS A 36 16.89 -27.03 -2.62
C LYS A 36 16.59 -28.18 -3.58
N GLU A 37 17.17 -29.32 -3.27
CA GLU A 37 16.78 -30.63 -3.80
C GLU A 37 15.77 -31.27 -2.84
N TRP A 38 14.63 -31.69 -3.37
CA TRP A 38 13.54 -32.30 -2.62
C TRP A 38 13.47 -33.80 -2.86
N ARG A 39 13.31 -34.58 -1.78
CA ARG A 39 13.16 -36.03 -1.88
C ARG A 39 11.80 -36.39 -2.48
N GLN A 40 11.74 -37.48 -3.25
CA GLN A 40 10.47 -38.03 -3.70
C GLN A 40 9.62 -38.50 -2.51
N LEU A 41 8.38 -38.02 -2.42
CA LEU A 41 7.46 -38.38 -1.33
C LEU A 41 7.18 -39.89 -1.27
N THR A 42 7.18 -40.56 -2.43
CA THR A 42 6.96 -42.01 -2.54
C THR A 42 7.98 -42.85 -1.78
N GLU A 43 9.20 -42.33 -1.54
CA GLU A 43 10.26 -43.02 -0.82
C GLU A 43 10.03 -43.08 0.69
N THR A 44 9.14 -42.24 1.21
CA THR A 44 8.86 -42.11 2.65
C THR A 44 7.41 -42.42 2.99
N VAL A 45 6.65 -42.99 2.05
CA VAL A 45 5.24 -43.34 2.25
C VAL A 45 5.09 -44.32 3.40
N GLY A 46 4.22 -43.97 4.36
CA GLY A 46 3.90 -44.82 5.51
C GLY A 46 4.67 -44.50 6.78
N LEU A 47 5.61 -43.55 6.75
CA LEU A 47 6.16 -42.95 7.97
C LEU A 47 5.11 -42.06 8.63
N SER A 48 4.85 -42.26 9.91
CA SER A 48 4.04 -41.34 10.72
C SER A 48 4.84 -40.09 11.10
N TRP A 49 4.14 -39.00 11.39
CA TRP A 49 4.77 -37.75 11.84
C TRP A 49 5.65 -37.97 13.08
N ASP A 50 5.15 -38.70 14.09
CA ASP A 50 5.89 -39.01 15.31
C ASP A 50 7.16 -39.84 15.05
N GLN A 51 7.14 -40.72 14.04
CA GLN A 51 8.32 -41.49 13.65
C GLN A 51 9.40 -40.59 13.03
N VAL A 52 9.03 -39.65 12.17
CA VAL A 52 9.97 -38.70 11.57
C VAL A 52 10.55 -37.77 12.65
N ALA A 53 9.71 -37.29 13.57
CA ALA A 53 10.10 -36.44 14.69
C ALA A 53 11.14 -37.06 15.65
N GLN A 54 11.35 -38.38 15.63
CA GLN A 54 12.38 -39.03 16.44
C GLN A 54 13.79 -38.81 15.90
N VAL A 55 13.94 -38.59 14.59
CA VAL A 55 15.23 -38.49 13.90
C VAL A 55 15.44 -37.15 13.21
N CYS A 56 14.38 -36.36 13.03
CA CYS A 56 14.39 -35.05 12.37
C CYS A 56 14.01 -33.92 13.34
N PRO A 57 14.84 -32.89 13.48
CA PRO A 57 14.43 -31.64 14.13
C PRO A 57 13.23 -30.99 13.43
N GLN A 58 12.39 -30.29 14.21
CA GLN A 58 11.16 -29.63 13.73
C GLN A 58 11.35 -28.13 13.44
N ASP A 59 12.57 -27.72 13.11
CA ASP A 59 12.94 -26.32 12.91
C ASP A 59 12.97 -25.91 11.42
N GLY A 60 12.78 -26.87 10.50
CA GLY A 60 12.88 -26.62 9.06
C GLY A 60 14.29 -26.24 8.58
N ALA A 61 15.32 -26.43 9.42
CA ALA A 61 16.67 -25.94 9.15
C ALA A 61 17.76 -26.98 9.44
N SER A 62 17.63 -27.74 10.54
CA SER A 62 18.61 -28.73 10.95
C SER A 62 18.39 -30.05 10.22
N ALA A 63 19.49 -30.69 9.83
CA ALA A 63 19.43 -32.01 9.21
C ALA A 63 18.95 -33.08 10.19
N CYS A 64 18.19 -34.04 9.66
CA CYS A 64 17.86 -35.29 10.34
C CYS A 64 19.12 -36.13 10.57
N VAL A 65 19.10 -36.95 11.61
CA VAL A 65 20.21 -37.85 11.95
C VAL A 65 19.67 -39.26 12.20
N GLY A 66 20.00 -40.18 11.31
CA GLY A 66 19.65 -41.60 11.42
C GLY A 66 18.47 -42.03 10.54
N SER A 67 17.95 -43.22 10.84
CA SER A 67 16.97 -43.91 9.99
C SER A 67 15.71 -44.28 10.76
N VAL A 68 14.55 -44.20 10.11
CA VAL A 68 13.26 -44.62 10.68
C VAL A 68 12.46 -45.43 9.67
N GLY A 69 11.76 -46.48 10.13
CA GLY A 69 11.02 -47.38 9.24
C GLY A 69 11.87 -48.11 8.19
N GLY A 70 13.19 -48.22 8.42
CA GLY A 70 14.15 -48.78 7.46
C GLY A 70 14.62 -47.79 6.38
N ILE A 71 14.25 -46.53 6.48
CA ILE A 71 14.61 -45.46 5.54
C ILE A 71 15.61 -44.53 6.22
N ASP A 72 16.77 -44.33 5.61
CA ASP A 72 17.75 -43.35 6.09
C ASP A 72 17.35 -41.94 5.70
N LEU A 73 17.25 -41.06 6.70
CA LEU A 73 16.89 -39.66 6.54
C LEU A 73 18.09 -38.73 6.78
N THR A 74 19.27 -39.27 7.08
CA THR A 74 20.47 -38.48 7.37
C THR A 74 20.74 -37.44 6.27
N ASP A 75 21.17 -36.24 6.68
CA ASP A 75 21.48 -35.08 5.82
C ASP A 75 20.29 -34.44 5.07
N TRP A 76 19.07 -34.95 5.27
CA TRP A 76 17.85 -34.28 4.82
C TRP A 76 17.30 -33.37 5.91
N VAL A 77 16.73 -32.23 5.53
CA VAL A 77 16.00 -31.30 6.39
C VAL A 77 14.51 -31.56 6.25
N TRP A 78 13.81 -31.69 7.38
CA TRP A 78 12.36 -31.87 7.39
C TRP A 78 11.64 -30.53 7.19
N ALA A 79 11.08 -30.35 6.00
CA ALA A 79 10.50 -29.09 5.56
C ALA A 79 9.36 -28.64 6.47
N SER A 80 9.38 -27.38 6.87
CA SER A 80 8.23 -26.74 7.51
C SER A 80 7.06 -26.58 6.54
N ASP A 81 5.88 -26.29 7.08
CA ASP A 81 4.73 -25.85 6.31
C ASP A 81 5.03 -24.64 5.41
N SER A 82 5.70 -23.62 5.92
CA SER A 82 6.10 -22.45 5.11
C SER A 82 7.01 -22.80 3.93
N GLN A 83 7.99 -23.68 4.13
CA GLN A 83 8.87 -24.16 3.06
C GLN A 83 8.14 -25.05 2.06
N THR A 84 7.12 -25.79 2.51
CA THR A 84 6.27 -26.60 1.61
C THR A 84 5.34 -25.70 0.78
N ILE A 85 4.82 -24.61 1.37
CA ILE A 85 4.07 -23.56 0.65
C ILE A 85 4.97 -22.90 -0.40
N GLU A 86 6.22 -22.59 -0.05
CA GLU A 86 7.22 -22.04 -0.98
C GLU A 86 7.43 -22.98 -2.18
N LEU A 87 7.67 -24.28 -1.94
CA LEU A 87 7.74 -25.31 -3.00
C LEU A 87 6.48 -25.32 -3.89
N PHE A 88 5.29 -25.28 -3.29
CA PHE A 88 4.04 -25.30 -4.06
C PHE A 88 3.86 -24.02 -4.88
N SER A 89 4.30 -22.87 -4.37
CA SER A 89 4.16 -21.58 -5.04
C SER A 89 4.91 -21.49 -6.37
N TYR A 90 5.96 -22.31 -6.54
CA TYR A 90 6.65 -22.46 -7.82
C TYR A 90 5.72 -22.99 -8.92
N PHE A 91 4.82 -23.91 -8.58
CA PHE A 91 3.87 -24.47 -9.53
C PHE A 91 2.57 -23.66 -9.58
N GLU A 92 2.14 -23.12 -8.43
CA GLU A 92 0.89 -22.40 -8.29
C GLU A 92 1.02 -21.22 -7.31
N PRO A 93 1.33 -20.00 -7.81
CA PRO A 93 1.55 -18.82 -6.95
C PRO A 93 0.36 -18.43 -6.08
N ASP A 94 -0.88 -18.79 -6.46
CA ASP A 94 -2.08 -18.46 -5.69
C ASP A 94 -2.02 -19.03 -4.25
N ILE A 95 -1.28 -20.11 -4.00
CA ILE A 95 -1.12 -20.72 -2.67
C ILE A 95 -0.46 -19.78 -1.64
N LEU A 96 0.28 -18.76 -2.08
CA LEU A 96 0.86 -17.75 -1.19
C LEU A 96 -0.19 -16.87 -0.51
N THR A 97 -1.41 -16.85 -1.05
CA THR A 97 -2.51 -16.00 -0.56
C THR A 97 -3.57 -16.78 0.21
N SER A 98 -3.54 -18.12 0.16
CA SER A 98 -4.51 -19.00 0.82
C SER A 98 -3.87 -20.35 1.13
N PRO A 99 -4.09 -20.94 2.33
CA PRO A 99 -3.51 -22.23 2.70
C PRO A 99 -3.98 -23.40 1.83
N VAL A 100 -5.10 -23.23 1.12
CA VAL A 100 -5.62 -24.17 0.13
C VAL A 100 -6.14 -23.40 -1.08
N VAL A 101 -5.79 -23.84 -2.28
CA VAL A 101 -6.33 -23.36 -3.54
C VAL A 101 -6.85 -24.55 -4.36
N SER A 102 -8.08 -24.47 -4.88
CA SER A 102 -8.71 -25.59 -5.57
C SER A 102 -9.70 -25.16 -6.66
N GLY A 103 -9.90 -26.04 -7.65
CA GLY A 103 -10.79 -25.79 -8.78
C GLY A 103 -10.18 -26.12 -10.14
N GLN A 104 -10.93 -25.86 -11.20
CA GLN A 104 -10.57 -26.26 -12.57
C GLN A 104 -9.29 -25.58 -13.09
N LYS A 105 -9.06 -24.29 -12.73
CA LYS A 105 -7.88 -23.54 -13.20
C LYS A 105 -6.56 -24.11 -12.70
N TYR A 106 -6.57 -24.82 -11.58
CA TYR A 106 -5.39 -25.42 -10.95
C TYR A 106 -5.06 -26.82 -11.46
N PHE A 107 -5.88 -27.38 -12.37
CA PHE A 107 -5.67 -28.74 -12.88
C PHE A 107 -4.30 -28.88 -13.54
N PHE A 108 -3.94 -27.95 -14.43
CA PHE A 108 -2.68 -28.07 -15.18
C PHE A 108 -1.45 -27.85 -14.30
N THR A 109 -1.48 -26.90 -13.37
CA THR A 109 -0.38 -26.67 -12.42
C THR A 109 -0.20 -27.88 -11.49
N ALA A 110 -1.30 -28.49 -11.02
CA ALA A 110 -1.25 -29.73 -10.27
C ALA A 110 -0.70 -30.91 -11.09
N THR A 111 -1.03 -31.03 -12.38
CA THR A 111 -0.42 -32.07 -13.24
C THR A 111 1.08 -31.83 -13.47
N THR A 112 1.52 -30.57 -13.55
CA THR A 112 2.95 -30.23 -13.65
C THR A 112 3.69 -30.63 -12.39
N PHE A 113 3.11 -30.38 -11.20
CA PHE A 113 3.66 -30.87 -9.95
C PHE A 113 3.83 -32.40 -9.96
N MET A 114 2.83 -33.15 -10.45
CA MET A 114 2.92 -34.63 -10.54
C MET A 114 3.96 -35.15 -11.54
N ASN A 115 4.43 -34.30 -12.46
CA ASN A 115 5.55 -34.67 -13.33
C ASN A 115 6.90 -34.54 -12.60
N ALA A 116 6.96 -33.68 -11.57
CA ALA A 116 8.13 -33.49 -10.73
C ALA A 116 8.14 -34.47 -9.53
N PHE A 117 7.03 -34.53 -8.79
CA PHE A 117 6.82 -35.43 -7.67
C PHE A 117 5.92 -36.59 -8.07
N GLN A 118 6.42 -37.82 -7.91
CA GLN A 118 5.62 -39.01 -8.16
C GLN A 118 4.41 -39.05 -7.22
N PRO A 119 3.20 -39.40 -7.72
CA PRO A 119 2.02 -39.44 -6.89
C PRO A 119 2.15 -40.53 -5.83
N THR A 120 1.96 -40.16 -4.56
CA THR A 120 1.88 -41.12 -3.45
C THR A 120 0.61 -41.94 -3.49
N PHE A 121 -0.42 -41.45 -4.19
CA PHE A 121 -1.65 -42.17 -4.49
C PHE A 121 -2.10 -41.87 -5.93
N SER A 122 -2.55 -42.90 -6.65
CA SER A 122 -3.24 -42.71 -7.93
C SER A 122 -4.35 -43.72 -8.11
N MET A 123 -5.40 -43.32 -8.83
CA MET A 123 -6.48 -44.19 -9.26
C MET A 123 -6.87 -43.88 -10.71
N ALA A 124 -7.21 -44.93 -11.46
CA ALA A 124 -7.75 -44.83 -12.80
C ALA A 124 -8.93 -45.80 -12.94
N LEU A 125 -10.13 -45.25 -13.08
CA LEU A 125 -11.39 -45.94 -13.31
C LEU A 125 -11.97 -45.53 -14.68
N THR A 126 -12.97 -46.26 -15.16
CA THR A 126 -13.55 -46.08 -16.51
C THR A 126 -14.04 -44.66 -16.81
N TYR A 127 -14.43 -43.89 -15.79
CA TYR A 127 -14.95 -42.52 -15.94
C TYR A 127 -14.32 -41.50 -15.00
N GLN A 128 -13.25 -41.89 -14.29
CA GLN A 128 -12.61 -41.03 -13.31
C GLN A 128 -11.14 -41.40 -13.17
N ALA A 129 -10.26 -40.40 -13.15
CA ALA A 129 -8.87 -40.57 -12.75
C ALA A 129 -8.53 -39.52 -11.70
N ALA A 130 -7.66 -39.87 -10.75
CA ALA A 130 -7.14 -38.92 -9.79
C ALA A 130 -5.73 -39.33 -9.37
N ALA A 131 -4.92 -38.33 -9.02
CA ALA A 131 -3.62 -38.53 -8.43
C ALA A 131 -3.41 -37.52 -7.30
N GLN A 132 -2.68 -37.95 -6.28
CA GLN A 132 -2.30 -37.15 -5.14
C GLN A 132 -0.84 -37.43 -4.78
N ALA A 133 -0.13 -36.38 -4.41
CA ALA A 133 1.18 -36.40 -3.81
C ALA A 133 1.07 -35.61 -2.52
N ALA A 134 1.22 -36.30 -1.40
CA ALA A 134 1.00 -35.72 -0.09
C ALA A 134 2.05 -36.21 0.90
N GLY A 135 2.39 -35.36 1.88
CA GLY A 135 3.41 -35.68 2.87
C GLY A 135 3.37 -34.80 4.10
N TRP A 136 3.99 -35.29 5.17
CA TRP A 136 4.14 -34.58 6.43
C TRP A 136 5.14 -33.44 6.34
N THR A 137 4.80 -32.30 6.94
CA THR A 137 5.74 -31.21 7.23
C THR A 137 6.22 -31.33 8.68
N SER A 138 7.29 -30.63 9.05
CA SER A 138 7.78 -30.57 10.43
C SER A 138 6.88 -29.74 11.36
N SER A 139 5.92 -29.01 10.81
CA SER A 139 5.07 -28.08 11.55
C SER A 139 3.88 -28.78 12.23
N THR A 140 3.42 -28.17 13.32
CA THR A 140 2.13 -28.44 13.94
C THR A 140 1.31 -27.15 14.00
N ASP A 141 -0.01 -27.29 14.02
CA ASP A 141 -0.88 -26.16 14.28
C ASP A 141 -0.80 -25.72 15.77
N PRO A 142 -1.41 -24.59 16.16
CA PRO A 142 -1.37 -24.11 17.55
C PRO A 142 -1.98 -25.08 18.59
N THR A 143 -2.71 -26.10 18.14
CA THR A 143 -3.30 -27.15 18.98
C THR A 143 -2.44 -28.42 19.04
N GLY A 144 -1.31 -28.45 18.34
CA GLY A 144 -0.38 -29.56 18.26
C GLY A 144 -0.75 -30.61 17.20
N VAL A 145 -1.66 -30.31 16.28
CA VAL A 145 -2.03 -31.22 15.19
C VAL A 145 -0.97 -31.12 14.08
N PRO A 146 -0.39 -32.24 13.63
CA PRO A 146 0.55 -32.26 12.52
C PRO A 146 0.00 -31.61 11.25
N VAL A 147 0.84 -30.84 10.55
CA VAL A 147 0.51 -30.23 9.27
C VAL A 147 1.02 -31.11 8.13
N ALA A 148 0.21 -31.24 7.07
CA ALA A 148 0.56 -31.97 5.87
C ALA A 148 0.36 -31.09 4.63
N GLY A 149 1.26 -31.24 3.66
CA GLY A 149 1.10 -30.70 2.32
C GLY A 149 0.49 -31.73 1.38
N ALA A 150 -0.39 -31.31 0.48
CA ALA A 150 -0.94 -32.15 -0.56
C ALA A 150 -1.16 -31.38 -1.86
N VAL A 151 -0.76 -31.99 -2.96
CA VAL A 151 -1.17 -31.59 -4.31
C VAL A 151 -2.02 -32.72 -4.88
N SER A 152 -3.11 -32.40 -5.54
CA SER A 152 -3.95 -33.40 -6.21
C SER A 152 -4.57 -32.88 -7.49
N TRP A 153 -4.87 -33.80 -8.40
CA TRP A 153 -5.73 -33.52 -9.54
C TRP A 153 -6.72 -34.66 -9.73
N GLY A 154 -7.86 -34.34 -10.34
CA GLY A 154 -8.89 -35.32 -10.69
C GLY A 154 -9.57 -34.97 -12.00
N THR A 155 -10.04 -36.00 -12.69
CA THR A 155 -10.88 -35.89 -13.88
C THR A 155 -12.12 -36.77 -13.72
N THR A 156 -13.23 -36.30 -14.27
CA THR A 156 -14.43 -37.11 -14.54
C THR A 156 -14.74 -37.03 -16.04
N SER A 157 -15.81 -37.67 -16.49
CA SER A 157 -16.29 -37.53 -17.87
C SER A 157 -16.70 -36.10 -18.25
N VAL A 158 -16.90 -35.19 -17.29
CA VAL A 158 -17.43 -33.84 -17.54
C VAL A 158 -16.68 -32.72 -16.81
N SER A 159 -15.71 -33.03 -15.96
CA SER A 159 -14.98 -32.03 -15.16
C SER A 159 -13.53 -32.42 -14.93
N ILE A 160 -12.71 -31.41 -14.66
CA ILE A 160 -11.35 -31.55 -14.17
C ILE A 160 -11.18 -30.61 -12.98
N GLY A 161 -10.28 -30.94 -12.05
CA GLY A 161 -9.95 -30.10 -10.91
C GLY A 161 -8.55 -30.37 -10.41
N GLY A 162 -7.87 -29.32 -9.96
CA GLY A 162 -6.62 -29.41 -9.21
C GLY A 162 -6.78 -28.79 -7.83
N GLN A 163 -5.91 -29.17 -6.91
CA GLN A 163 -5.81 -28.59 -5.57
C GLN A 163 -4.35 -28.61 -5.10
N PHE A 164 -3.95 -27.52 -4.47
CA PHE A 164 -2.75 -27.42 -3.63
C PHE A 164 -3.22 -27.03 -2.23
N GLY A 165 -2.64 -27.64 -1.19
CA GLY A 165 -3.00 -27.30 0.18
C GLY A 165 -1.94 -27.69 1.19
N VAL A 166 -1.76 -26.85 2.21
CA VAL A 166 -0.93 -27.14 3.39
C VAL A 166 -1.79 -26.86 4.62
N GLU A 167 -2.23 -27.92 5.31
CA GLU A 167 -3.24 -27.81 6.37
C GLU A 167 -3.06 -28.87 7.48
N PRO A 168 -3.59 -28.63 8.70
CA PRO A 168 -3.54 -29.60 9.78
C PRO A 168 -4.31 -30.88 9.44
N MET A 169 -3.73 -32.05 9.71
CA MET A 169 -4.32 -33.35 9.37
C MET A 169 -4.31 -34.30 10.57
N SER A 170 -5.50 -34.70 11.02
CA SER A 170 -5.70 -35.52 12.22
C SER A 170 -5.86 -37.03 11.98
N SER A 171 -5.99 -37.48 10.72
CA SER A 171 -6.12 -38.91 10.38
C SER A 171 -5.43 -39.21 9.04
N PRO A 172 -4.43 -40.11 8.98
CA PRO A 172 -3.73 -40.48 7.75
C PRO A 172 -4.60 -41.43 6.92
N GLY A 173 -5.66 -40.92 6.30
CA GLY A 173 -6.45 -41.64 5.29
C GLY A 173 -5.82 -41.64 3.90
N VAL A 174 -4.63 -41.02 3.77
CA VAL A 174 -3.90 -40.77 2.53
C VAL A 174 -2.52 -41.41 2.62
N ALA A 175 -1.99 -41.90 1.49
CA ALA A 175 -0.61 -42.37 1.41
C ALA A 175 0.32 -41.16 1.55
N LEU A 176 0.75 -40.85 2.77
CA LEU A 176 1.63 -39.71 3.08
C LEU A 176 3.08 -40.14 3.06
N GLY A 177 3.87 -39.43 2.27
CA GLY A 177 5.33 -39.35 2.43
C GLY A 177 5.74 -38.27 3.43
N VAL A 178 6.94 -37.74 3.27
CA VAL A 178 7.53 -36.69 4.09
C VAL A 178 8.20 -35.66 3.18
N PHE A 179 7.89 -34.38 3.36
CA PHE A 179 8.57 -33.31 2.64
C PHE A 179 9.96 -33.11 3.22
N LEU A 180 10.96 -33.64 2.52
CA LEU A 180 12.36 -33.55 2.88
C LEU A 180 13.08 -32.78 1.79
N TRP A 181 13.90 -31.82 2.20
CA TRP A 181 14.77 -31.09 1.29
C TRP A 181 16.19 -31.14 1.80
N ARG A 182 17.16 -30.96 0.92
CA ARG A 182 18.54 -30.63 1.27
C ARG A 182 19.01 -29.58 0.29
N ALA A 183 20.11 -28.91 0.58
CA ALA A 183 20.58 -27.91 -0.35
C ALA A 183 21.06 -28.55 -1.67
N THR A 184 20.77 -27.90 -2.79
CA THR A 184 21.11 -28.41 -4.12
C THR A 184 22.62 -28.56 -4.27
N GLY A 185 23.07 -29.59 -4.98
CA GLY A 185 24.48 -29.76 -5.29
C GLY A 185 25.34 -30.38 -4.18
N LEU A 186 24.79 -30.63 -2.98
CA LEU A 186 25.49 -31.34 -1.87
C LEU A 186 26.06 -32.72 -2.27
N GLY A 187 25.57 -33.32 -3.36
CA GLY A 187 26.06 -34.59 -3.90
C GLY A 187 26.97 -34.49 -5.14
N THR A 188 27.27 -33.28 -5.62
CA THR A 188 27.90 -33.06 -6.92
C THR A 188 29.10 -32.12 -6.80
N GLY A 189 30.20 -32.45 -7.48
CA GLY A 189 31.37 -31.57 -7.55
C GLY A 189 31.19 -30.35 -8.46
N ALA A 190 30.02 -30.15 -9.07
CA ALA A 190 29.77 -29.14 -10.09
C ALA A 190 29.45 -27.74 -9.49
N ALA A 191 29.58 -26.72 -10.34
CA ALA A 191 29.05 -25.38 -10.10
C ALA A 191 27.55 -25.33 -10.44
N TYR A 192 26.79 -24.61 -9.61
CA TYR A 192 25.38 -24.30 -9.86
C TYR A 192 25.15 -22.83 -9.57
N ALA A 193 24.86 -22.07 -10.63
CA ALA A 193 24.46 -20.68 -10.57
C ALA A 193 22.96 -20.57 -10.83
N TYR A 194 22.25 -19.78 -10.03
CA TYR A 194 20.80 -19.65 -10.15
C TYR A 194 20.42 -18.22 -10.52
N ASP A 195 19.32 -18.10 -11.27
CA ASP A 195 18.81 -16.80 -11.68
C ASP A 195 18.35 -15.99 -10.46
N ASP A 196 18.69 -14.71 -10.46
CA ASP A 196 18.31 -13.78 -9.40
C ASP A 196 17.25 -12.79 -9.86
N VAL A 197 16.45 -12.32 -8.91
CA VAL A 197 15.47 -11.26 -9.13
C VAL A 197 15.66 -10.13 -8.13
N GLY A 198 15.82 -8.92 -8.65
CA GLY A 198 16.00 -7.71 -7.87
C GLY A 198 15.00 -6.62 -8.26
N GLN A 199 14.75 -5.71 -7.33
CA GLN A 199 13.96 -4.51 -7.62
C GLN A 199 14.48 -3.30 -6.86
N LEU A 200 14.41 -2.13 -7.49
CA LEU A 200 14.72 -0.86 -6.85
C LEU A 200 13.85 0.26 -7.41
N ALA A 201 13.86 1.40 -6.73
CA ALA A 201 13.25 2.63 -7.21
C ALA A 201 14.33 3.51 -7.88
N SER A 202 14.07 3.94 -9.12
CA SER A 202 14.80 5.08 -9.72
C SER A 202 14.37 6.38 -9.01
N PRO A 203 15.01 7.54 -9.16
CA PRO A 203 16.27 7.80 -9.85
C PRO A 203 17.48 7.87 -8.92
N ALA A 204 17.37 7.59 -7.61
CA ALA A 204 18.57 7.55 -6.77
C ALA A 204 19.49 6.38 -7.15
N GLY A 205 18.94 5.30 -7.71
CA GLY A 205 19.67 4.05 -7.93
C GLY A 205 19.86 3.29 -6.61
N GLY A 206 20.80 2.35 -6.60
CA GLY A 206 21.17 1.53 -5.45
C GLY A 206 21.19 0.04 -5.76
N THR A 207 21.26 -0.76 -4.71
CA THR A 207 21.40 -2.22 -4.79
C THR A 207 20.06 -2.90 -5.04
N ALA A 208 19.96 -3.60 -6.17
CA ALA A 208 18.80 -4.39 -6.59
C ALA A 208 18.79 -5.80 -5.99
N VAL A 209 19.97 -6.42 -5.92
CA VAL A 209 20.22 -7.76 -5.34
C VAL A 209 21.41 -7.63 -4.43
N ALA A 210 21.26 -8.05 -3.17
CA ALA A 210 22.30 -7.85 -2.16
C ALA A 210 23.53 -8.76 -2.40
N ASN A 211 23.32 -9.99 -2.85
CA ASN A 211 24.37 -10.94 -3.17
C ASN A 211 23.84 -12.07 -4.08
N VAL A 212 24.39 -12.21 -5.28
CA VAL A 212 24.12 -13.29 -6.25
C VAL A 212 24.86 -14.60 -5.93
N LEU A 213 25.42 -14.74 -4.73
CA LEU A 213 25.99 -15.99 -4.21
C LEU A 213 25.13 -16.61 -3.09
N ALA A 214 23.98 -16.02 -2.79
CA ALA A 214 23.13 -16.43 -1.67
C ALA A 214 22.47 -17.80 -1.87
N ASN A 215 22.30 -18.23 -3.12
CA ASN A 215 21.62 -19.45 -3.55
C ASN A 215 22.53 -20.36 -4.39
N GLU A 216 23.78 -19.99 -4.57
CA GLU A 216 24.75 -20.61 -5.47
C GLU A 216 25.53 -21.71 -4.76
N TRP A 217 25.95 -22.71 -5.52
CA TRP A 217 26.68 -23.86 -4.99
C TRP A 217 27.92 -24.17 -5.82
N ILE A 218 29.01 -24.52 -5.14
CA ILE A 218 30.25 -24.95 -5.79
C ILE A 218 30.84 -26.14 -5.04
N GLY A 219 31.05 -27.26 -5.74
CA GLY A 219 31.72 -28.42 -5.16
C GLY A 219 31.04 -29.01 -3.93
N GLY A 220 29.70 -28.94 -3.86
CA GLY A 220 28.91 -29.41 -2.73
C GLY A 220 28.92 -28.51 -1.49
N ALA A 221 29.34 -27.26 -1.62
CA ALA A 221 29.25 -26.24 -0.57
C ALA A 221 28.61 -24.95 -1.11
N PRO A 222 28.02 -24.09 -0.24
CA PRO A 222 27.56 -22.77 -0.65
C PRO A 222 28.69 -21.97 -1.30
N ALA A 223 28.36 -21.27 -2.38
CA ALA A 223 29.30 -20.37 -3.02
C ALA A 223 29.55 -19.15 -2.12
N THR A 224 30.79 -18.70 -2.09
CA THR A 224 31.25 -17.52 -1.36
C THR A 224 32.36 -16.87 -2.18
N THR A 225 32.66 -15.61 -1.91
CA THR A 225 33.76 -14.90 -2.58
C THR A 225 35.15 -15.52 -2.31
N ASP A 226 35.26 -16.43 -1.33
CA ASP A 226 36.49 -17.19 -1.06
C ASP A 226 36.64 -18.42 -1.99
N ASN A 227 35.54 -19.06 -2.38
CA ASN A 227 35.55 -20.34 -3.11
C ASN A 227 35.10 -20.24 -4.58
N VAL A 228 34.60 -19.08 -5.02
CA VAL A 228 34.32 -18.78 -6.42
C VAL A 228 34.93 -17.45 -6.88
N THR A 229 35.19 -17.34 -8.18
CA THR A 229 35.38 -16.06 -8.87
C THR A 229 34.10 -15.68 -9.61
N LEU A 230 33.64 -14.43 -9.45
CA LEU A 230 32.50 -13.87 -10.17
C LEU A 230 32.92 -13.16 -11.46
N PHE A 231 32.11 -13.30 -12.51
CA PHE A 231 32.25 -12.55 -13.77
C PHE A 231 30.91 -11.99 -14.21
N GLN A 232 30.89 -10.72 -14.61
CA GLN A 232 29.78 -10.18 -15.40
C GLN A 232 30.03 -10.43 -16.88
N LEU A 233 29.16 -11.20 -17.54
CA LEU A 233 29.29 -11.55 -18.96
C LEU A 233 28.59 -10.54 -19.87
N SER A 234 27.42 -10.05 -19.47
CA SER A 234 26.64 -9.07 -20.26
C SER A 234 25.67 -8.28 -19.39
N SER A 235 25.18 -7.14 -19.90
CA SER A 235 24.05 -6.41 -19.31
C SER A 235 23.24 -5.72 -20.42
N THR A 236 21.91 -5.70 -20.30
CA THR A 236 21.03 -4.97 -21.21
C THR A 236 21.12 -3.45 -21.00
N ASN A 237 21.64 -3.02 -19.84
CA ASN A 237 21.85 -1.62 -19.53
C ASN A 237 23.21 -1.44 -18.82
N PRO A 238 24.17 -0.69 -19.39
CA PRO A 238 25.51 -0.55 -18.81
C PRO A 238 25.55 0.11 -17.43
N ARG A 239 24.41 0.63 -16.96
CA ARG A 239 24.23 1.24 -15.65
C ARG A 239 23.62 0.28 -14.63
N VAL A 240 23.39 -0.98 -15.01
CA VAL A 240 23.02 -2.10 -14.13
C VAL A 240 24.20 -3.09 -14.16
N THR A 241 24.87 -3.24 -13.02
CA THR A 241 26.17 -3.89 -12.92
C THR A 241 26.26 -4.80 -11.70
N LEU A 242 26.99 -5.91 -11.84
CA LEU A 242 27.41 -6.79 -10.77
C LEU A 242 28.72 -6.26 -10.18
N ASP A 243 28.77 -6.04 -8.87
CA ASP A 243 30.02 -5.93 -8.13
C ASP A 243 30.58 -7.34 -7.92
N ILE A 244 31.65 -7.65 -8.65
CA ILE A 244 32.29 -8.97 -8.63
C ILE A 244 33.05 -9.25 -7.32
N LEU A 245 33.21 -8.26 -6.43
CA LEU A 245 33.93 -8.42 -5.17
C LEU A 245 33.03 -8.86 -4.02
N ASP A 246 31.75 -8.51 -4.06
CA ASP A 246 30.79 -8.85 -3.00
C ASP A 246 29.52 -9.55 -3.51
N GLY A 247 29.33 -9.63 -4.82
CA GLY A 247 28.18 -10.28 -5.45
C GLY A 247 26.93 -9.40 -5.52
N SER A 248 26.98 -8.14 -5.12
CA SER A 248 25.83 -7.25 -5.21
C SER A 248 25.54 -6.83 -6.65
N VAL A 249 24.27 -6.59 -6.98
CA VAL A 249 23.87 -6.02 -8.27
C VAL A 249 23.26 -4.66 -8.03
N ASP A 250 23.90 -3.64 -8.60
CA ASP A 250 23.52 -2.24 -8.45
C ASP A 250 22.94 -1.67 -9.75
N ALA A 251 22.04 -0.71 -9.61
CA ALA A 251 21.61 0.17 -10.68
C ALA A 251 21.99 1.62 -10.35
N ALA A 252 22.66 2.30 -11.27
CA ALA A 252 23.04 3.69 -11.06
C ALA A 252 21.84 4.66 -11.13
N ALA A 253 22.01 5.86 -10.58
CA ALA A 253 20.97 6.88 -10.48
C ALA A 253 20.33 7.28 -11.82
N GLY A 254 19.02 7.13 -12.01
CA GLY A 254 18.31 7.51 -13.25
C GLY A 254 18.36 6.44 -14.34
N VAL A 255 18.50 5.17 -13.97
CA VAL A 255 18.15 4.07 -14.88
C VAL A 255 16.66 4.15 -15.19
N GLU A 256 16.30 4.09 -16.47
CA GLU A 256 14.92 4.19 -16.91
C GLU A 256 14.03 3.10 -16.28
N PRO A 257 12.78 3.41 -15.90
CA PRO A 257 11.84 2.43 -15.43
C PRO A 257 11.65 1.28 -16.43
N GLY A 258 11.54 0.07 -15.92
CA GLY A 258 11.41 -1.13 -16.73
C GLY A 258 12.22 -2.30 -16.19
N THR A 259 12.30 -3.36 -16.98
CA THR A 259 13.10 -4.54 -16.67
C THR A 259 14.43 -4.47 -17.41
N HIS A 260 15.51 -4.61 -16.66
CA HIS A 260 16.87 -4.77 -17.16
C HIS A 260 17.39 -6.13 -16.72
N SER A 261 18.32 -6.73 -17.47
CA SER A 261 18.91 -8.01 -17.10
C SER A 261 20.41 -8.01 -17.33
N LEU A 262 21.14 -8.74 -16.50
CA LEU A 262 22.55 -9.06 -16.71
C LEU A 262 22.76 -10.56 -16.61
N VAL A 263 23.83 -11.07 -17.24
CA VAL A 263 24.24 -12.47 -17.13
C VAL A 263 25.59 -12.50 -16.44
N TYR A 264 25.72 -13.35 -15.43
CA TYR A 264 26.94 -13.57 -14.67
C TYR A 264 27.38 -15.03 -14.70
N ARG A 265 28.61 -15.26 -14.27
CA ARG A 265 29.23 -16.59 -14.16
C ARG A 265 29.93 -16.72 -12.82
N ILE A 266 29.79 -17.88 -12.19
CA ILE A 266 30.63 -18.33 -11.08
C ILE A 266 31.60 -19.39 -11.59
N CYS A 267 32.84 -19.37 -11.11
CA CYS A 267 33.84 -20.41 -11.39
C CYS A 267 34.56 -20.82 -10.11
N GLN A 268 34.80 -22.11 -9.90
CA GLN A 268 35.48 -22.61 -8.70
C GLN A 268 36.92 -22.08 -8.58
N THR A 269 37.25 -21.53 -7.41
CA THR A 269 38.62 -21.17 -7.06
C THR A 269 39.49 -22.44 -7.03
N GLY A 270 40.54 -22.47 -7.86
CA GLY A 270 41.43 -23.63 -7.99
C GLY A 270 41.00 -24.67 -9.03
N ASN A 271 39.80 -24.54 -9.62
CA ASN A 271 39.36 -25.34 -10.77
C ASN A 271 38.51 -24.49 -11.73
N PRO A 272 39.13 -23.64 -12.56
CA PRO A 272 38.42 -22.65 -13.38
C PRO A 272 37.63 -23.25 -14.56
N ASP A 273 37.68 -24.56 -14.77
CA ASP A 273 36.83 -25.26 -15.74
C ASP A 273 35.45 -25.64 -15.14
N ASN A 274 35.33 -25.60 -13.80
CA ASN A 274 34.07 -25.84 -13.10
C ASN A 274 33.33 -24.50 -12.90
N CYS A 275 32.48 -24.16 -13.86
CA CYS A 275 31.73 -22.91 -13.89
C CYS A 275 30.28 -23.14 -14.27
N ASP A 276 29.43 -22.19 -13.90
CA ASP A 276 28.04 -22.11 -14.34
C ASP A 276 27.60 -20.64 -14.53
N ASP A 277 26.58 -20.44 -15.36
CA ASP A 277 26.05 -19.13 -15.76
C ASP A 277 24.63 -18.94 -15.23
N ALA A 278 24.31 -17.71 -14.80
CA ALA A 278 22.96 -17.34 -14.40
C ALA A 278 22.61 -15.91 -14.82
N MET A 279 21.31 -15.61 -14.82
CA MET A 279 20.76 -14.31 -15.19
C MET A 279 20.19 -13.60 -13.96
N VAL A 280 20.52 -12.32 -13.82
CA VAL A 280 19.85 -11.42 -12.87
C VAL A 280 18.82 -10.58 -13.62
N LYS A 281 17.58 -10.57 -13.14
CA LYS A 281 16.51 -9.70 -13.65
C LYS A 281 16.24 -8.57 -12.65
N VAL A 282 16.54 -7.34 -13.04
CA VAL A 282 16.33 -6.13 -12.24
C VAL A 282 15.11 -5.37 -12.72
N THR A 283 14.12 -5.18 -11.84
CA THR A 283 12.94 -4.35 -12.11
C THR A 283 13.12 -2.97 -11.47
N VAL A 284 13.26 -1.95 -12.32
CA VAL A 284 13.33 -0.55 -11.89
C VAL A 284 11.92 0.04 -11.92
N LYS A 285 11.38 0.36 -10.75
CA LYS A 285 10.03 0.93 -10.62
C LYS A 285 9.99 2.38 -11.11
N PRO A 286 8.88 2.82 -11.74
CA PRO A 286 8.64 4.23 -12.01
C PRO A 286 8.66 5.03 -10.72
N TYR A 287 9.37 6.15 -10.72
CA TYR A 287 9.42 7.06 -9.59
C TYR A 287 8.70 8.34 -10.00
N VAL A 288 7.38 8.29 -9.95
CA VAL A 288 6.51 9.30 -10.54
C VAL A 288 6.25 10.38 -9.49
N ILE A 289 6.24 11.63 -9.92
CA ILE A 289 5.61 12.72 -9.17
C ILE A 289 4.12 12.65 -9.43
N ASP A 290 3.33 12.58 -8.36
CA ASP A 290 1.88 12.75 -8.40
C ASP A 290 1.58 14.12 -7.78
N ALA A 291 1.37 15.13 -8.63
CA ALA A 291 1.01 16.47 -8.22
C ALA A 291 -0.52 16.60 -8.15
N VAL A 292 -1.04 16.91 -6.98
CA VAL A 292 -2.48 16.95 -6.70
C VAL A 292 -2.92 18.36 -6.39
N ASN A 293 -3.98 18.81 -7.07
CA ASN A 293 -4.50 20.17 -6.91
C ASN A 293 -4.82 20.56 -5.47
N ASP A 294 -4.53 21.81 -5.13
CA ASP A 294 -4.82 22.43 -3.85
C ASP A 294 -6.02 23.37 -3.90
N GLN A 295 -6.56 23.67 -2.71
CA GLN A 295 -7.56 24.70 -2.54
C GLN A 295 -7.36 25.48 -1.23
N GLY A 296 -7.63 26.77 -1.29
CA GLY A 296 -7.54 27.67 -0.13
C GLY A 296 -8.48 28.85 -0.25
N SER A 297 -8.72 29.54 0.86
CA SER A 297 -9.49 30.79 0.84
C SER A 297 -9.00 31.78 1.87
N VAL A 298 -9.04 33.06 1.53
CA VAL A 298 -8.53 34.15 2.38
C VAL A 298 -9.45 35.36 2.28
N SER A 299 -9.53 36.14 3.36
CA SER A 299 -10.23 37.42 3.35
C SER A 299 -9.39 38.51 2.69
N PRO A 300 -9.96 39.31 1.76
CA PRO A 300 -9.24 40.45 1.19
C PRO A 300 -8.87 41.48 2.27
N ALA A 301 -9.63 41.51 3.37
CA ALA A 301 -9.47 42.45 4.47
C ALA A 301 -8.16 42.24 5.25
N THR A 302 -7.72 40.97 5.37
CA THR A 302 -6.55 40.58 6.14
C THR A 302 -5.39 40.11 5.27
N GLY A 303 -5.67 39.48 4.11
CA GLY A 303 -4.68 38.65 3.43
C GLY A 303 -4.25 37.46 4.30
N GLY A 304 -3.12 36.85 3.95
CA GLY A 304 -2.48 35.75 4.68
C GLY A 304 -2.30 34.49 3.84
N ARG A 305 -1.97 33.38 4.52
CA ARG A 305 -1.69 32.09 3.89
C ARG A 305 -3.00 31.37 3.49
N ALA A 306 -3.18 31.12 2.20
CA ALA A 306 -4.33 30.38 1.66
C ALA A 306 -4.11 28.86 1.70
N VAL A 307 -2.89 28.42 1.35
CA VAL A 307 -2.47 27.02 1.35
C VAL A 307 -1.21 26.89 2.17
N ALA A 308 -1.20 25.96 3.13
CA ALA A 308 -0.08 25.76 4.06
C ALA A 308 1.22 25.40 3.32
N SER A 309 1.12 24.43 2.42
CA SER A 309 2.13 24.00 1.45
C SER A 309 1.43 23.21 0.34
N VAL A 310 1.76 23.47 -0.93
CA VAL A 310 1.27 22.70 -2.08
C VAL A 310 1.76 21.25 -2.04
N LEU A 311 2.92 20.99 -1.43
CA LEU A 311 3.45 19.63 -1.23
C LEU A 311 2.73 18.84 -0.12
N GLY A 312 1.56 19.31 0.35
CA GLY A 312 0.82 18.69 1.45
C GLY A 312 0.23 17.34 1.08
N ASN A 313 -0.18 17.20 -0.17
CA ASN A 313 -0.87 16.06 -0.80
C ASN A 313 -0.09 15.47 -1.99
N ASP A 314 1.04 16.06 -2.37
CA ASP A 314 1.88 15.57 -3.47
C ASP A 314 2.79 14.40 -3.04
N THR A 315 3.04 13.48 -3.96
CA THR A 315 3.97 12.37 -3.75
C THR A 315 5.06 12.27 -4.81
N LEU A 316 6.21 11.72 -4.41
CA LEU A 316 7.31 11.31 -5.27
C LEU A 316 7.60 9.84 -4.98
N GLY A 317 7.39 8.96 -5.96
CA GLY A 317 7.55 7.51 -5.77
C GLY A 317 6.58 6.92 -4.74
N GLY A 318 5.40 7.52 -4.57
CA GLY A 318 4.38 7.12 -3.59
C GLY A 318 4.68 7.56 -2.14
N LEU A 319 5.81 8.22 -1.90
CA LEU A 319 6.12 8.86 -0.62
C LEU A 319 5.84 10.36 -0.69
N ARG A 320 5.53 11.00 0.44
CA ARG A 320 5.25 12.44 0.47
C ARG A 320 6.42 13.25 -0.09
N ALA A 321 6.14 14.11 -1.05
CA ALA A 321 7.14 15.03 -1.60
C ALA A 321 7.55 16.08 -0.56
N THR A 322 8.82 16.48 -0.57
CA THR A 322 9.35 17.52 0.31
C THR A 322 10.28 18.44 -0.47
N THR A 323 10.55 19.64 0.05
CA THR A 323 11.50 20.57 -0.57
C THR A 323 12.96 20.06 -0.57
N ALA A 324 13.25 18.94 0.11
CA ALA A 324 14.52 18.24 0.03
C ALA A 324 14.60 17.25 -1.16
N THR A 325 13.46 16.84 -1.71
CA THR A 325 13.37 15.85 -2.79
C THR A 325 12.87 16.44 -4.11
N VAL A 326 12.09 17.53 -4.04
CA VAL A 326 11.53 18.21 -5.21
C VAL A 326 11.78 19.72 -5.15
N SER A 327 11.83 20.34 -6.33
CA SER A 327 11.82 21.78 -6.54
C SER A 327 10.47 22.25 -7.06
N LEU A 328 10.05 23.44 -6.62
CA LEU A 328 8.82 24.09 -7.04
C LEU A 328 9.09 25.21 -8.06
N SER A 329 8.14 25.43 -8.96
CA SER A 329 8.14 26.57 -9.87
C SER A 329 6.72 27.09 -10.08
N THR A 330 6.57 28.42 -10.20
CA THR A 330 5.29 29.03 -10.58
C THR A 330 5.19 29.08 -12.09
N THR A 331 4.14 28.49 -12.67
CA THR A 331 3.92 28.46 -14.11
C THR A 331 3.04 29.61 -14.57
N SER A 332 1.90 29.84 -13.89
CA SER A 332 1.00 30.95 -14.21
C SER A 332 0.03 31.26 -13.08
N ILE A 333 -0.59 32.45 -13.12
CA ILE A 333 -1.67 32.85 -12.22
C ILE A 333 -2.79 33.45 -13.08
N SER A 334 -4.03 32.98 -12.88
CA SER A 334 -5.21 33.44 -13.62
C SER A 334 -6.38 33.78 -12.68
N PRO A 335 -6.98 34.98 -12.78
CA PRO A 335 -6.51 36.12 -13.56
C PRO A 335 -5.16 36.63 -13.02
N ALA A 336 -4.36 37.25 -13.89
CA ALA A 336 -3.07 37.81 -13.49
C ALA A 336 -3.25 38.85 -12.38
N THR A 337 -2.57 38.66 -11.25
CA THR A 337 -2.61 39.55 -10.09
C THR A 337 -1.28 39.51 -9.34
N GLU A 338 -0.89 40.63 -8.74
CA GLU A 338 0.30 40.71 -7.85
C GLU A 338 0.00 40.20 -6.43
N GLY A 339 -1.28 39.95 -6.11
CA GLY A 339 -1.72 39.64 -4.75
C GLY A 339 -1.61 38.17 -4.35
N ILE A 340 -1.19 37.26 -5.24
CA ILE A 340 -1.09 35.82 -4.93
C ILE A 340 0.30 35.33 -5.30
N THR A 341 0.95 34.63 -4.39
CA THR A 341 2.32 34.15 -4.58
C THR A 341 2.49 32.72 -4.05
N LEU A 342 3.25 31.91 -4.78
CA LEU A 342 3.79 30.63 -4.28
C LEU A 342 5.19 30.88 -3.73
N ASN A 343 5.40 30.53 -2.46
CA ASN A 343 6.71 30.51 -1.85
C ASN A 343 7.43 29.20 -2.20
N LEU A 344 8.47 29.28 -3.05
CA LEU A 344 9.17 28.10 -3.55
C LEU A 344 10.01 27.38 -2.47
N ALA A 345 10.25 28.02 -1.31
CA ALA A 345 11.08 27.46 -0.24
C ALA A 345 10.31 26.57 0.75
N ASP A 346 9.01 26.82 0.97
CA ASP A 346 8.15 26.03 1.86
C ASP A 346 6.86 25.51 1.18
N GLY A 347 6.63 25.91 -0.07
CA GLY A 347 5.48 25.55 -0.89
C GLY A 347 4.20 26.29 -0.54
N SER A 348 4.22 27.32 0.32
CA SER A 348 2.98 27.99 0.70
C SER A 348 2.41 28.88 -0.38
N VAL A 349 1.08 28.99 -0.42
CA VAL A 349 0.40 29.99 -1.25
C VAL A 349 -0.11 31.11 -0.35
N ASP A 350 0.44 32.31 -0.52
CA ASP A 350 0.11 33.49 0.27
C ASP A 350 -0.68 34.50 -0.57
N VAL A 351 -1.57 35.23 0.09
CA VAL A 351 -2.46 36.24 -0.48
C VAL A 351 -2.22 37.58 0.20
N ALA A 352 -1.88 38.62 -0.57
CA ALA A 352 -1.69 39.96 -0.07
C ALA A 352 -3.02 40.57 0.38
N ARG A 353 -2.95 41.40 1.44
CA ARG A 353 -4.09 42.21 1.87
C ARG A 353 -4.54 43.14 0.74
N GLY A 354 -5.84 43.25 0.53
CA GLY A 354 -6.45 44.07 -0.51
C GLY A 354 -6.55 43.40 -1.88
N THR A 355 -6.15 42.12 -2.01
CA THR A 355 -6.41 41.34 -3.23
C THR A 355 -7.91 41.35 -3.54
N PRO A 356 -8.35 41.65 -4.79
CA PRO A 356 -9.77 41.72 -5.11
C PRO A 356 -10.53 40.43 -4.82
N ILE A 357 -11.82 40.55 -4.52
CA ILE A 357 -12.71 39.39 -4.37
C ILE A 357 -12.78 38.65 -5.70
N GLY A 358 -12.61 37.33 -5.65
CA GLY A 358 -12.58 36.50 -6.85
C GLY A 358 -12.04 35.11 -6.57
N THR A 359 -12.06 34.28 -7.61
CA THR A 359 -11.37 32.99 -7.60
C THR A 359 -10.17 33.08 -8.52
N TYR A 360 -9.03 32.63 -8.02
CA TYR A 360 -7.75 32.64 -8.70
C TYR A 360 -7.20 31.23 -8.79
N VAL A 361 -6.54 30.92 -9.90
CA VAL A 361 -5.89 29.64 -10.13
C VAL A 361 -4.41 29.89 -10.33
N LEU A 362 -3.58 29.38 -9.44
CA LEU A 362 -2.13 29.36 -9.55
C LEU A 362 -1.70 28.00 -10.07
N ALA A 363 -1.16 27.92 -11.27
CA ALA A 363 -0.54 26.70 -11.80
C ALA A 363 0.94 26.66 -11.41
N TYR A 364 1.40 25.52 -10.91
CA TYR A 364 2.78 25.30 -10.48
C TYR A 364 3.32 23.96 -11.00
N GLY A 365 4.64 23.90 -11.16
CA GLY A 365 5.36 22.70 -11.52
C GLY A 365 6.19 22.18 -10.35
N ILE A 366 6.22 20.85 -10.22
CA ILE A 366 7.04 20.11 -9.27
C ILE A 366 8.02 19.28 -10.10
N CYS A 367 9.31 19.39 -9.84
CA CYS A 367 10.33 18.57 -10.49
C CYS A 367 11.21 17.90 -9.44
N GLU A 368 11.59 16.66 -9.68
CA GLU A 368 12.48 15.91 -8.81
C GLU A 368 13.91 16.49 -8.87
N ILE A 369 14.55 16.63 -7.71
CA ILE A 369 15.91 17.18 -7.63
C ILE A 369 16.94 16.21 -8.22
N ALA A 370 16.80 14.91 -7.93
CA ALA A 370 17.72 13.87 -8.41
C ALA A 370 17.56 13.57 -9.91
N ASN A 371 16.38 13.83 -10.48
CA ASN A 371 16.11 13.69 -11.91
C ASN A 371 15.23 14.85 -12.40
N PRO A 372 15.83 15.97 -12.84
CA PRO A 372 15.07 17.14 -13.29
C PRO A 372 14.17 16.92 -14.52
N ALA A 373 14.26 15.77 -15.20
CA ALA A 373 13.33 15.41 -16.27
C ALA A 373 12.01 14.81 -15.75
N ASN A 374 11.99 14.34 -14.50
CA ASN A 374 10.78 13.87 -13.83
C ASN A 374 10.06 15.07 -13.19
N CYS A 375 9.02 15.52 -13.87
CA CYS A 375 8.21 16.67 -13.44
C CYS A 375 6.73 16.37 -13.62
N ASP A 376 5.92 16.99 -12.77
CA ASP A 376 4.46 17.03 -12.90
C ASP A 376 3.93 18.44 -12.58
N GLN A 377 2.68 18.72 -12.91
CA GLN A 377 2.03 20.02 -12.70
C GLN A 377 0.70 19.88 -11.99
N ALA A 378 0.41 20.84 -11.12
CA ALA A 378 -0.87 20.95 -10.43
C ALA A 378 -1.27 22.43 -10.29
N THR A 379 -2.44 22.64 -9.72
CA THR A 379 -3.02 23.96 -9.53
C THR A 379 -3.46 24.17 -8.08
N ALA A 380 -3.25 25.37 -7.58
CA ALA A 380 -3.85 25.85 -6.33
C ALA A 380 -4.99 26.82 -6.64
N THR A 381 -6.21 26.44 -6.29
CA THR A 381 -7.39 27.31 -6.41
C THR A 381 -7.58 28.13 -5.13
N VAL A 382 -7.41 29.44 -5.25
CA VAL A 382 -7.53 30.38 -4.13
C VAL A 382 -8.79 31.22 -4.30
N THR A 383 -9.72 31.11 -3.35
CA THR A 383 -10.91 31.97 -3.30
C THR A 383 -10.68 33.14 -2.33
N VAL A 384 -10.65 34.35 -2.87
CA VAL A 384 -10.64 35.59 -2.07
C VAL A 384 -12.09 36.04 -1.87
N LYS A 385 -12.55 36.04 -0.62
CA LYS A 385 -13.95 36.35 -0.25
C LYS A 385 -14.02 37.03 1.10
N GLU A 386 -15.03 37.86 1.32
CA GLU A 386 -15.23 38.51 2.62
C GLU A 386 -15.54 37.48 3.72
N ASN A 387 -15.22 37.87 4.96
CA ASN A 387 -15.60 37.09 6.13
C ASN A 387 -17.12 37.13 6.30
N ALA A 388 -17.72 36.01 6.72
CA ALA A 388 -19.14 36.00 7.04
C ALA A 388 -19.41 36.88 8.27
N VAL A 389 -20.28 37.89 8.13
CA VAL A 389 -20.79 38.71 9.24
C VAL A 389 -22.23 38.27 9.50
N THR A 390 -22.53 37.87 10.72
CA THR A 390 -23.88 37.47 11.13
C THR A 390 -24.32 38.31 12.31
N ALA A 391 -25.34 39.14 12.08
CA ALA A 391 -26.05 39.87 13.12
C ALA A 391 -27.36 39.14 13.45
N VAL A 392 -27.64 38.90 14.72
CA VAL A 392 -28.78 38.10 15.18
C VAL A 392 -29.71 38.97 16.00
N ASN A 393 -31.02 38.91 15.70
CA ASN A 393 -32.01 39.71 16.41
C ASN A 393 -32.00 39.45 17.92
N ASP A 394 -32.20 40.52 18.69
CA ASP A 394 -32.35 40.49 20.14
C ASP A 394 -33.81 40.77 20.53
N SER A 395 -34.17 40.33 21.73
CA SER A 395 -35.43 40.77 22.34
C SER A 395 -35.28 40.94 23.84
N VAL A 396 -35.98 41.93 24.39
CA VAL A 396 -36.03 42.17 25.83
C VAL A 396 -37.37 42.76 26.22
N ARG A 397 -37.86 42.35 27.38
CA ARG A 397 -38.98 43.00 28.07
C ARG A 397 -38.47 43.68 29.33
N ALA A 398 -38.75 44.97 29.50
CA ALA A 398 -38.21 45.75 30.60
C ALA A 398 -39.20 46.80 31.11
N SER A 399 -39.01 47.25 32.35
CA SER A 399 -39.73 48.41 32.89
C SER A 399 -38.91 49.68 32.71
N SER A 400 -39.52 50.73 32.19
CA SER A 400 -38.91 52.06 32.14
C SER A 400 -39.05 52.84 33.45
N LYS A 401 -39.67 52.30 34.52
CA LYS A 401 -39.97 53.06 35.75
C LYS A 401 -38.71 53.69 36.39
N THR A 402 -37.64 52.90 36.51
CA THR A 402 -36.34 53.33 37.05
C THR A 402 -35.27 53.49 35.98
N GLY A 403 -35.55 53.06 34.74
CA GLY A 403 -34.55 52.93 33.68
C GLY A 403 -33.46 51.90 34.01
N GLY A 404 -32.46 51.82 33.15
CA GLY A 404 -31.28 50.97 33.32
C GLY A 404 -30.79 50.34 32.02
N LYS A 405 -29.76 49.51 32.15
CA LYS A 405 -29.25 48.65 31.08
C LYS A 405 -30.17 47.45 30.91
N VAL A 406 -30.83 47.34 29.76
CA VAL A 406 -31.79 46.26 29.47
C VAL A 406 -31.17 45.13 28.66
N ILE A 407 -30.15 45.43 27.84
CA ILE A 407 -29.33 44.42 27.17
C ILE A 407 -27.87 44.72 27.48
N ALA A 408 -27.12 43.69 27.89
CA ALA A 408 -25.71 43.82 28.24
C ALA A 408 -24.84 44.18 27.02
N SER A 409 -25.06 43.48 25.91
CA SER A 409 -24.47 43.79 24.60
C SER A 409 -25.28 43.12 23.50
N VAL A 410 -25.61 43.85 22.43
CA VAL A 410 -26.23 43.29 21.21
C VAL A 410 -25.26 42.36 20.46
N LEU A 411 -23.95 42.48 20.69
CA LEU A 411 -22.94 41.61 20.07
C LEU A 411 -22.85 40.22 20.71
N ALA A 412 -23.72 39.89 21.68
CA ALA A 412 -23.59 38.67 22.47
C ALA A 412 -23.83 37.39 21.67
N ASN A 413 -24.68 37.47 20.64
CA ASN A 413 -25.12 36.43 19.73
C ASN A 413 -24.66 36.69 18.27
N ASP A 414 -23.93 37.77 18.02
CA ASP A 414 -23.39 38.12 16.71
C ASP A 414 -22.05 37.40 16.45
N SER A 415 -21.72 37.18 15.18
CA SER A 415 -20.46 36.54 14.78
C SER A 415 -19.78 37.17 13.56
N LEU A 416 -18.45 37.09 13.53
CA LEU A 416 -17.57 37.42 12.41
C LEU A 416 -16.67 36.21 12.15
N ALA A 417 -16.68 35.69 10.93
CA ALA A 417 -15.94 34.47 10.54
C ALA A 417 -16.23 33.26 11.46
N GLY A 418 -17.47 33.14 11.96
CA GLY A 418 -17.90 32.07 12.86
C GLY A 418 -17.47 32.23 14.32
N ALA A 419 -16.63 33.22 14.65
CA ALA A 419 -16.28 33.58 16.02
C ALA A 419 -17.17 34.73 16.52
N ARG A 420 -17.34 34.86 17.84
CA ARG A 420 -18.16 35.93 18.43
C ARG A 420 -17.65 37.32 18.00
N ALA A 421 -18.58 38.18 17.58
CA ALA A 421 -18.28 39.57 17.28
C ALA A 421 -17.99 40.35 18.58
N THR A 422 -17.01 41.23 18.52
CA THR A 422 -16.60 42.10 19.62
C THR A 422 -16.30 43.50 19.10
N THR A 423 -16.30 44.50 19.97
CA THR A 423 -15.93 45.87 19.58
C THR A 423 -14.45 46.01 19.17
N SER A 424 -13.65 44.94 19.28
CA SER A 424 -12.28 44.90 18.75
C SER A 424 -12.19 44.40 17.31
N ASN A 425 -13.23 43.77 16.77
CA ASN A 425 -13.23 43.24 15.40
C ASN A 425 -14.37 43.76 14.52
N VAL A 426 -15.45 44.31 15.11
CA VAL A 426 -16.53 44.98 14.39
C VAL A 426 -16.77 46.40 14.91
N THR A 427 -17.20 47.29 14.01
CA THR A 427 -17.82 48.56 14.38
C THR A 427 -19.32 48.36 14.59
N LEU A 428 -19.92 49.14 15.48
CA LEU A 428 -21.35 49.08 15.80
C LEU A 428 -21.99 50.45 15.56
N ALA A 429 -23.12 50.47 14.86
CA ALA A 429 -23.86 51.69 14.56
C ALA A 429 -25.36 51.51 14.78
N LEU A 430 -26.02 52.56 15.28
CA LEU A 430 -27.48 52.63 15.30
C LEU A 430 -27.98 53.05 13.90
N VAL A 431 -28.84 52.22 13.30
CA VAL A 431 -29.44 52.50 11.98
C VAL A 431 -30.77 53.22 12.14
N SER A 432 -31.65 52.70 12.99
CA SER A 432 -32.95 53.31 13.25
C SER A 432 -33.53 52.90 14.61
N LEU A 433 -34.46 53.70 15.12
CA LEU A 433 -35.23 53.41 16.32
C LEU A 433 -36.69 53.85 16.11
N THR A 434 -37.61 52.90 16.24
CA THR A 434 -39.04 53.11 15.95
C THR A 434 -39.91 52.58 17.10
N PRO A 435 -40.80 53.40 17.70
CA PRO A 435 -40.93 54.85 17.51
C PRO A 435 -39.68 55.62 17.96
N ALA A 436 -39.41 56.75 17.32
CA ALA A 436 -38.29 57.61 17.70
C ALA A 436 -38.45 58.13 19.13
N THR A 437 -37.39 58.01 19.94
CA THR A 437 -37.35 58.50 21.32
C THR A 437 -35.91 58.76 21.75
N THR A 438 -35.70 59.69 22.68
CA THR A 438 -34.40 59.91 23.34
C THR A 438 -34.19 59.00 24.55
N GLY A 439 -35.24 58.26 24.96
CA GLY A 439 -35.25 57.39 26.12
C GLY A 439 -34.62 56.02 25.91
N ILE A 440 -34.33 55.61 24.67
CA ILE A 440 -33.65 54.35 24.37
C ILE A 440 -32.35 54.68 23.63
N LYS A 441 -31.23 54.12 24.10
CA LYS A 441 -29.91 54.36 23.51
C LYS A 441 -29.14 53.06 23.35
N LEU A 442 -28.60 52.84 22.15
CA LEU A 442 -27.51 51.90 21.92
C LEU A 442 -26.19 52.59 22.29
N ASP A 443 -25.45 52.00 23.23
CA ASP A 443 -24.08 52.39 23.51
C ASP A 443 -23.14 51.66 22.55
N VAL A 444 -22.71 52.37 21.50
CA VAL A 444 -21.86 51.79 20.44
C VAL A 444 -20.46 51.37 20.94
N THR A 445 -20.04 51.78 22.13
CA THR A 445 -18.71 51.46 22.67
C THR A 445 -18.65 50.07 23.33
N ASN A 446 -19.79 49.55 23.77
CA ASN A 446 -19.89 48.24 24.44
C ASN A 446 -21.09 47.38 23.96
N GLY A 447 -21.92 47.92 23.08
CA GLY A 447 -23.12 47.30 22.53
C GLY A 447 -24.31 47.24 23.48
N SER A 448 -24.25 47.84 24.67
CA SER A 448 -25.36 47.77 25.61
C SER A 448 -26.55 48.63 25.15
N VAL A 449 -27.76 48.15 25.43
CA VAL A 449 -28.98 48.93 25.22
C VAL A 449 -29.46 49.43 26.57
N ASN A 450 -29.62 50.75 26.68
CA ASN A 450 -30.04 51.44 27.90
C ASN A 450 -31.39 52.12 27.68
N VAL A 451 -32.25 52.04 28.69
CA VAL A 451 -33.56 52.70 28.74
C VAL A 451 -33.55 53.74 29.86
N ALA A 452 -33.93 54.98 29.56
CA ALA A 452 -34.03 56.06 30.53
C ALA A 452 -35.29 55.90 31.39
N PRO A 453 -35.26 56.39 32.66
CA PRO A 453 -36.45 56.42 33.50
C PRO A 453 -37.61 57.14 32.81
N LYS A 454 -38.84 56.63 33.01
CA LYS A 454 -40.10 57.20 32.49
C LYS A 454 -40.18 57.28 30.95
N THR A 455 -39.39 56.49 30.23
CA THR A 455 -39.62 56.28 28.78
C THR A 455 -41.03 55.73 28.56
N ASN A 456 -41.77 56.27 27.58
CA ASN A 456 -43.16 55.89 27.32
C ASN A 456 -43.31 54.37 27.15
N SER A 457 -44.42 53.82 27.65
CA SER A 457 -44.74 52.41 27.45
C SER A 457 -45.08 52.13 25.98
N GLY A 458 -44.60 51.01 25.45
CA GLY A 458 -44.87 50.59 24.09
C GLY A 458 -43.85 49.56 23.62
N LEU A 459 -44.03 49.08 22.39
CA LEU A 459 -43.06 48.24 21.69
C LEU A 459 -42.13 49.12 20.87
N TYR A 460 -40.83 48.90 21.00
CA TYR A 460 -39.79 49.61 20.26
C TYR A 460 -38.96 48.62 19.43
N SER A 461 -38.59 49.04 18.23
CA SER A 461 -37.70 48.33 17.32
C SER A 461 -36.45 49.16 17.10
N LEU A 462 -35.31 48.69 17.57
CA LEU A 462 -34.00 49.31 17.39
C LEU A 462 -33.21 48.48 16.37
N VAL A 463 -32.92 49.03 15.20
CA VAL A 463 -32.10 48.37 14.18
C VAL A 463 -30.67 48.85 14.34
N TYR A 464 -29.74 47.91 14.51
CA TYR A 464 -28.31 48.18 14.56
C TYR A 464 -27.59 47.51 13.38
N GLN A 465 -26.41 48.02 13.07
CA GLN A 465 -25.51 47.49 12.05
C GLN A 465 -24.16 47.19 12.68
N ILE A 466 -23.63 46.02 12.35
CA ILE A 466 -22.24 45.65 12.60
C ILE A 466 -21.50 45.60 11.27
N CYS A 467 -20.29 46.15 11.23
CA CYS A 467 -19.40 46.04 10.08
C CYS A 467 -18.04 45.52 10.53
N GLU A 468 -17.41 44.68 9.72
CA GLU A 468 -16.04 44.24 9.97
C GLU A 468 -15.08 45.44 9.96
N ILE A 469 -14.23 45.59 10.98
CA ILE A 469 -13.26 46.70 11.04
C ILE A 469 -12.27 46.64 9.88
N ALA A 470 -11.84 45.43 9.51
CA ALA A 470 -10.87 45.21 8.45
C ALA A 470 -11.47 45.42 7.03
N SER A 471 -12.79 45.28 6.87
CA SER A 471 -13.55 45.56 5.64
C SER A 471 -14.82 46.35 5.97
N PRO A 472 -14.74 47.70 6.05
CA PRO A 472 -15.86 48.53 6.52
C PRO A 472 -17.15 48.46 5.69
N THR A 473 -17.10 47.90 4.47
CA THR A 473 -18.25 47.65 3.61
C THR A 473 -18.93 46.31 3.87
N ASN A 474 -18.26 45.39 4.57
CA ASN A 474 -18.79 44.07 4.94
C ASN A 474 -19.62 44.19 6.22
N CYS A 475 -20.94 44.27 6.08
CA CYS A 475 -21.84 44.59 7.18
C CYS A 475 -23.07 43.68 7.24
N ALA A 476 -23.62 43.51 8.45
CA ALA A 476 -24.91 42.89 8.70
C ALA A 476 -25.74 43.77 9.65
N GLN A 477 -27.07 43.66 9.55
CA GLN A 477 -28.00 44.36 10.43
C GLN A 477 -28.87 43.37 11.21
N ALA A 478 -29.25 43.76 12.43
CA ALA A 478 -30.21 43.04 13.24
C ALA A 478 -31.10 44.00 14.02
N THR A 479 -32.21 43.46 14.51
CA THR A 479 -33.24 44.19 15.23
C THR A 479 -33.27 43.76 16.69
N VAL A 480 -33.25 44.75 17.58
CA VAL A 480 -33.60 44.59 18.99
C VAL A 480 -35.07 44.95 19.18
N THR A 481 -35.87 43.98 19.61
CA THR A 481 -37.26 44.19 20.01
C THR A 481 -37.34 44.49 21.51
N ILE A 482 -37.78 45.70 21.87
CA ILE A 482 -37.83 46.18 23.25
C ILE A 482 -39.29 46.41 23.64
N ASP A 483 -39.82 45.56 24.53
CA ASP A 483 -41.17 45.71 25.07
C ASP A 483 -41.14 46.44 26.42
N LEU A 484 -41.63 47.69 26.42
CA LEU A 484 -41.84 48.51 27.61
C LEU A 484 -43.31 48.54 28.08
N SER A 485 -44.18 47.71 27.49
CA SER A 485 -45.55 47.57 27.95
C SER A 485 -45.56 46.87 29.31
N GLY A 486 -45.88 47.63 30.36
CA GLY A 486 -45.84 47.14 31.73
C GLY A 486 -46.69 45.88 31.91
N GLY A 487 -46.08 44.82 32.46
CA GLY A 487 -46.83 43.75 33.09
C GLY A 487 -47.45 44.30 34.36
N GLY A 488 -48.68 44.80 34.27
CA GLY A 488 -49.47 45.13 35.45
C GLY A 488 -49.71 43.86 36.28
N LYS A 489 -48.96 43.69 37.37
CA LYS A 489 -49.50 43.02 38.55
C LYS A 489 -49.91 44.13 39.51
N GLY A 490 -51.21 44.17 39.78
CA GLY A 490 -51.86 45.14 40.63
C GLY A 490 -51.40 45.08 42.08
N ASN A 491 -51.83 46.13 42.79
CA ASN A 491 -51.80 46.37 44.23
C ASN A 491 -51.67 45.14 45.13
#